data_AF-A0A9D1LZN4-F1
#
_entry.id   AF-A0A9D1LZN4-F1
#
_cell.length_a   1.000
_cell.length_b   1.000
_cell.length_c   1.000
_cell.angle_alpha   90.00
_cell.angle_beta   90.00
_cell.angle_gamma   90.00
#
_symmetry.space_group_name_H-M   'P 1'
#
loop_
_entity.id
_entity.type
_entity.pdbx_description
1 polymer ?
#
loop_
_entity_poly.entity_id
_entity_poly.type
_entity_poly.pdbx_seq_one_letter_code
_entity_poly.pdbx_strand_id
1 'polypeptide(L)'
;MYHSTEYHREFWNAARGRTVTYSHISEGKNTANGSYRLPSESEKKFVAARKQENLLRQIATVMDAFKGENVVWAYDNEPATTWLNQRNNSNFFQNIVWNATSLAPPF
;
A
#
# COMPACT_ATOMS: atom_id res chain seq x y z
N MET A 1 10.91 18.88 8.96
CA MET A 1 12.29 18.76 9.49
C MET A 1 12.40 17.60 10.50
N TYR A 2 11.77 16.42 10.27
CA TYR A 2 11.88 15.23 11.13
C TYR A 2 13.13 14.36 10.85
N HIS A 3 14.02 14.87 9.99
CA HIS A 3 15.32 14.29 9.67
C HIS A 3 16.47 14.91 10.48
N SER A 4 16.18 15.86 11.38
CA SER A 4 17.21 16.50 12.20
C SER A 4 17.58 15.66 13.43
N THR A 5 18.81 15.85 13.90
CA THR A 5 19.33 15.20 15.11
C THR A 5 18.56 15.65 16.34
N GLU A 6 18.13 16.92 16.38
CA GLU A 6 17.33 17.50 17.46
C GLU A 6 15.97 16.81 17.54
N TYR A 7 15.27 16.64 16.41
CA TYR A 7 14.00 15.93 16.37
C TYR A 7 14.16 14.51 16.89
N HIS A 8 15.19 13.79 16.42
CA HIS A 8 15.47 12.42 16.84
C HIS A 8 15.68 12.32 18.36
N ARG A 9 16.52 13.20 18.93
CA ARG A 9 16.84 13.21 20.36
C ARG A 9 15.61 13.52 21.20
N GLU A 10 14.89 14.59 20.86
CA GLU A 10 13.72 15.04 21.62
C GLU A 10 12.56 14.04 21.49
N PHE A 11 12.34 13.44 20.32
CA PHE A 11 11.34 12.38 20.14
C PHE A 11 11.58 11.23 21.13
N TRP A 12 12.81 10.71 21.21
CA TRP A 12 13.11 9.60 22.13
C TRP A 12 13.16 10.02 23.60
N ASN A 13 13.51 11.26 23.90
CA ASN A 13 13.37 11.80 25.26
C ASN A 13 11.89 11.84 25.68
N ALA A 14 11.01 12.32 24.80
CA ALA A 14 9.57 12.35 25.05
C ALA A 14 9.01 10.93 25.23
N ALA A 15 9.38 9.99 24.35
CA ALA A 15 8.97 8.60 24.44
C ALA A 15 9.44 7.90 25.73
N ARG A 16 10.58 8.34 26.30
CA ARG A 16 11.12 7.86 27.58
C ARG A 16 10.59 8.64 28.80
N GLY A 17 9.61 9.52 28.62
CA GLY A 17 9.01 10.31 29.70
C GLY A 17 9.91 11.44 30.25
N ARG A 18 10.95 11.84 29.51
CA ARG A 18 11.80 12.97 29.90
C ARG A 18 11.18 14.29 29.46
N THR A 19 11.52 15.37 30.15
CA THR A 19 11.16 16.73 29.74
C THR A 19 11.78 17.03 28.37
N VAL A 20 10.97 17.58 27.47
CA VAL A 20 11.37 17.90 26.09
C VAL A 20 10.91 19.28 25.71
N THR A 21 11.65 19.91 24.80
CA THR A 21 11.23 21.18 24.21
C THR A 21 10.25 20.91 23.09
N TYR A 22 8.99 21.30 23.28
CA TYR A 22 7.91 21.01 22.34
C TYR A 22 8.15 21.58 20.93
N SER A 23 8.88 22.70 20.81
CA SER A 23 9.21 23.30 19.51
C SER A 23 9.95 22.33 18.59
N HIS A 24 10.86 21.51 19.13
CA HIS A 24 11.67 20.56 18.35
C HIS A 24 10.91 19.34 17.84
N ILE A 25 9.79 18.98 18.46
CA ILE A 25 8.95 17.83 18.04
C ILE A 25 7.66 18.26 17.34
N SER A 26 7.28 19.53 17.45
CA SER A 26 6.01 20.08 16.96
C SER A 26 5.74 19.78 15.49
N GLU A 27 6.76 19.82 14.64
CA GLU A 27 6.64 19.56 13.20
C GLU A 27 6.28 18.12 12.85
N GLY A 28 6.62 17.17 13.73
CA GLY A 28 6.28 15.77 13.54
C GLY A 28 4.86 15.44 13.98
N LYS A 29 4.14 16.39 14.59
CA LYS A 29 2.81 16.16 15.14
C LYS A 29 1.78 16.04 14.03
N ASN A 30 1.05 14.94 14.05
CA ASN A 30 -0.19 14.79 13.32
C ASN A 30 -1.31 15.47 14.11
N THR A 31 -1.89 16.52 13.53
CA THR A 31 -2.94 17.31 14.17
C THR A 31 -4.26 16.56 14.31
N ALA A 32 -4.51 15.54 13.48
CA ALA A 32 -5.77 14.80 13.48
C ALA A 32 -5.89 13.81 14.67
N ASN A 33 -4.78 13.21 15.09
CA ASN A 33 -4.79 12.18 16.14
C ASN A 33 -3.78 12.43 17.26
N GLY A 34 -3.08 13.57 17.23
CA GLY A 34 -2.08 13.95 18.23
C GLY A 34 -0.81 13.10 18.25
N SER A 35 -0.64 12.18 17.29
CA SER A 35 0.54 11.32 17.21
C SER A 35 1.76 12.07 16.68
N TYR A 36 2.96 11.53 16.89
CA TYR A 36 4.19 12.08 16.34
C TYR A 36 4.80 11.13 15.32
N ARG A 37 5.35 11.68 14.24
CA ARG A 37 6.02 10.90 13.20
C ARG A 37 7.30 10.29 13.75
N LEU A 38 7.55 9.02 13.44
CA LEU A 38 8.78 8.35 13.83
C LEU A 38 9.99 9.04 13.17
N PRO A 39 11.12 9.25 13.88
CA PRO A 39 12.33 9.79 13.29
C PRO A 39 12.82 8.92 12.14
N SER A 40 13.33 9.52 11.07
CA SER A 40 13.63 8.81 9.81
C SER A 40 14.61 7.63 9.97
N GLU A 41 15.64 7.76 10.82
CA GLU A 41 16.57 6.66 11.08
C GLU A 41 15.88 5.48 11.79
N SER A 42 15.02 5.78 12.77
CA SER A 42 14.23 4.79 13.48
C SER A 42 13.18 4.15 12.56
N GLU A 43 12.57 4.93 11.67
CA GLU A 43 11.64 4.45 10.64
C GLU A 43 12.33 3.46 9.69
N LYS A 44 13.55 3.76 9.23
CA LYS A 44 14.33 2.83 8.40
C LYS A 44 14.62 1.51 9.12
N LYS A 45 15.06 1.58 10.39
CA LYS A 45 15.31 0.38 11.21
C LYS A 45 14.04 -0.43 11.41
N PHE A 46 12.92 0.22 11.73
CA PHE A 46 11.62 -0.43 11.88
C PHE A 46 11.16 -1.11 10.58
N VAL A 47 11.26 -0.43 9.44
CA VAL A 47 10.88 -0.99 8.14
C VAL A 47 11.75 -2.19 7.77
N ALA A 48 13.05 -2.16 8.07
CA ALA A 48 13.96 -3.29 7.85
C ALA A 48 13.60 -4.50 8.73
N ALA A 49 13.43 -4.29 10.05
CA ALA A 49 13.00 -5.35 10.97
C ALA A 49 11.64 -5.95 10.57
N ARG A 50 10.67 -5.10 10.21
CA ARG A 50 9.36 -5.52 9.70
C ARG A 50 9.45 -6.38 8.45
N LYS A 51 10.39 -6.11 7.54
CA LYS A 51 10.61 -6.95 6.35
C LYS A 51 11.22 -8.31 6.71
N GLN A 52 12.09 -8.35 7.70
CA GLN A 52 12.75 -9.58 8.14
C GLN A 52 11.82 -10.47 8.98
N GLU A 53 11.07 -9.91 9.91
CA GLU A 53 10.28 -10.67 10.88
C GLU A 53 8.89 -11.08 10.37
N ASN A 54 8.34 -10.33 9.42
CA ASN A 54 7.00 -10.60 8.91
C ASN A 54 7.02 -11.67 7.82
N LEU A 55 6.71 -12.90 8.20
CA LEU A 55 6.62 -14.06 7.29
C LEU A 55 5.69 -13.82 6.10
N LEU A 56 4.54 -13.16 6.30
CA LEU A 56 3.61 -12.86 5.21
C LEU A 56 4.25 -11.94 4.16
N ARG A 57 5.10 -11.00 4.58
CA ARG A 57 5.83 -10.12 3.64
C ARG A 57 6.96 -10.84 2.90
N GLN A 58 7.42 -12.00 3.40
CA GLN A 58 8.40 -12.82 2.69
C GLN A 58 7.76 -13.66 1.59
N ILE A 59 6.50 -14.09 1.78
CA ILE A 59 5.79 -14.97 0.83
C ILE A 59 4.83 -14.23 -0.11
N ALA A 60 4.40 -13.02 0.23
CA ALA A 60 3.43 -12.25 -0.55
C ALA A 60 4.09 -11.09 -1.32
N THR A 61 3.43 -10.65 -2.41
CA THR A 61 3.78 -9.42 -3.11
C THR A 61 3.30 -8.22 -2.29
N VAL A 62 4.23 -7.38 -1.85
CA VAL A 62 3.93 -6.14 -1.13
C VAL A 62 3.81 -4.99 -2.12
N MET A 63 2.65 -4.32 -2.13
CA MET A 63 2.39 -3.10 -2.91
C MET A 63 2.17 -1.90 -1.98
N ASP A 64 2.71 -0.75 -2.38
CA ASP A 64 2.45 0.52 -1.72
C ASP A 64 1.12 1.09 -2.23
N ALA A 65 0.09 1.06 -1.37
CA ALA A 65 -1.22 1.60 -1.69
C ALA A 65 -1.23 3.12 -1.45
N PHE A 66 -1.43 3.90 -2.51
CA PHE A 66 -1.64 5.34 -2.38
C PHE A 66 -3.06 5.63 -1.90
N LYS A 67 -3.28 6.86 -1.43
CA LYS A 67 -4.59 7.30 -0.93
C LYS A 67 -5.63 7.21 -2.06
N GLY A 68 -6.57 6.28 -1.95
CA GLY A 68 -7.59 6.00 -2.96
C GLY A 68 -7.93 4.52 -3.07
N GLU A 69 -8.73 4.16 -4.06
CA GLU A 69 -9.05 2.76 -4.37
C GLU A 69 -7.85 2.08 -5.03
N ASN A 70 -7.43 0.94 -4.48
CA ASN A 70 -6.36 0.12 -5.04
C ASN A 70 -6.97 -1.24 -5.41
N VAL A 71 -7.19 -1.48 -6.70
CA VAL A 71 -7.87 -2.67 -7.23
C VAL A 71 -6.88 -3.56 -7.99
N VAL A 72 -6.89 -4.85 -7.68
CA VAL A 72 -6.14 -5.87 -8.43
C VAL A 72 -7.11 -6.57 -9.38
N TRP A 73 -6.87 -6.45 -10.68
CA TRP A 73 -7.64 -7.17 -11.69
C TRP A 73 -7.03 -8.56 -11.91
N ALA A 74 -7.85 -9.59 -11.82
CA ALA A 74 -7.46 -10.98 -12.04
C ALA A 74 -8.45 -11.65 -13.02
N TYR A 75 -7.95 -12.65 -13.74
CA TYR A 75 -8.74 -13.50 -14.63
C TYR A 75 -8.59 -14.94 -14.17
N ASP A 76 -9.70 -15.67 -14.10
CA ASP A 76 -9.74 -17.09 -13.65
C ASP A 76 -9.66 -18.07 -14.83
N ASN A 77 -9.46 -17.56 -16.05
CA ASN A 77 -9.45 -18.35 -17.26
C ASN A 77 -8.22 -18.05 -18.13
N GLU A 78 -7.68 -19.10 -18.74
CA GLU A 78 -6.76 -18.92 -19.86
C GLU A 78 -7.53 -18.31 -21.04
N PRO A 79 -6.96 -17.32 -21.75
CA PRO A 79 -7.60 -16.79 -22.94
C PRO A 79 -7.68 -17.91 -23.99
N ALA A 80 -8.89 -18.23 -24.44
CA ALA A 80 -9.10 -19.19 -25.51
C ALA A 80 -8.33 -18.72 -26.75
N THR A 81 -7.23 -19.41 -27.07
CA THR A 81 -6.40 -19.09 -28.22
C THR A 81 -6.90 -19.89 -29.42
N THR A 82 -7.37 -19.19 -30.44
CA THR A 82 -7.78 -19.79 -31.71
C THR A 82 -7.07 -19.12 -32.87
N TRP A 83 -6.68 -19.90 -33.88
CA TRP A 83 -6.19 -19.34 -35.13
C TRP A 83 -7.31 -18.57 -35.82
N LEU A 84 -7.04 -17.33 -36.19
CA LEU A 84 -7.97 -16.52 -36.97
C LEU A 84 -7.93 -16.97 -38.43
N ASN A 85 -9.11 -17.18 -38.99
CA ASN A 85 -9.35 -17.43 -40.40
C ASN A 85 -10.53 -16.59 -40.88
N GLN A 86 -10.69 -16.49 -42.20
CA GLN A 86 -11.70 -15.61 -42.81
C GLN A 86 -13.15 -15.95 -42.37
N ARG A 87 -13.40 -17.16 -41.86
CA ARG A 87 -14.71 -17.63 -41.41
C ARG A 87 -14.99 -17.32 -39.93
N ASN A 88 -13.98 -17.21 -39.07
CA ASN A 88 -14.16 -16.95 -37.63
C ASN A 88 -13.81 -15.50 -37.19
N ASN A 89 -13.34 -14.66 -38.13
CA ASN A 89 -12.92 -13.28 -37.88
C ASN A 89 -14.04 -12.38 -37.28
N SER A 90 -15.31 -12.61 -37.64
CA SER A 90 -16.45 -11.80 -37.16
C SER A 90 -16.86 -12.08 -35.71
N ASN A 91 -16.56 -13.27 -35.19
CA ASN A 91 -17.03 -13.72 -33.87
C ASN A 91 -16.02 -13.45 -32.75
N PHE A 92 -14.79 -13.05 -33.10
CA PHE A 92 -13.71 -12.78 -32.15
C PHE A 92 -14.03 -11.60 -31.20
N PHE A 93 -14.66 -10.54 -31.71
CA PHE A 93 -14.96 -9.33 -30.93
C PHE A 93 -16.28 -9.40 -30.13
N GLN A 94 -17.09 -10.45 -30.29
CA GLN A 94 -18.42 -10.55 -29.65
C GLN A 94 -18.36 -11.18 -28.25
N ASN A 95 -17.32 -11.96 -27.94
CA ASN A 95 -17.18 -12.67 -26.67
C ASN A 95 -16.67 -11.81 -25.50
N ILE A 96 -16.44 -10.50 -25.70
CA ILE A 96 -16.01 -9.58 -24.64
C ILE A 96 -17.22 -8.98 -23.90
N VAL A 97 -18.40 -8.88 -24.54
CA VAL A 97 -19.54 -8.12 -24.00
C VAL A 97 -20.46 -8.97 -23.11
N TRP A 98 -20.51 -10.29 -23.30
CA TRP A 98 -21.48 -11.15 -22.59
C TRP A 98 -21.05 -11.66 -21.21
N ASN A 99 -19.76 -11.64 -20.88
CA ASN A 99 -19.28 -12.15 -19.58
C ASN A 99 -19.23 -11.08 -18.46
N ALA A 100 -19.49 -9.81 -18.77
CA ALA A 100 -19.51 -8.74 -17.78
C ALA A 100 -20.89 -8.53 -17.11
N THR A 101 -21.96 -9.11 -17.65
CA THR A 101 -23.34 -8.86 -17.22
C THR A 101 -24.00 -9.99 -16.42
N SER A 102 -23.33 -11.12 -16.18
CA SER A 102 -23.91 -12.26 -15.46
C SER A 102 -23.65 -12.30 -13.94
N LEU A 103 -22.94 -11.31 -13.38
CA LEU A 103 -22.63 -11.26 -11.94
C LEU A 103 -23.37 -10.14 -11.17
N ALA A 104 -24.57 -9.76 -11.58
CA ALA A 104 -25.48 -8.98 -10.73
C ALA A 104 -26.43 -9.95 -9.98
N PRO A 105 -26.42 -10.01 -8.64
CA PRO A 105 -27.37 -10.84 -7.90
C PRO A 105 -28.79 -10.24 -8.02
N PRO A 106 -29.84 -11.07 -8.15
CA PRO A 106 -31.21 -10.57 -8.11
C PRO A 106 -31.55 -10.11 -6.67
N PHE A 107 -32.16 -8.93 -6.56
CA PHE A 107 -32.80 -8.42 -5.34
C PHE A 107 -33.95 -9.31 -4.89
#